data_AF-A0A317QL27-F1
#
_entry.id   AF-A0A317QL27-F1
#
_cell.length_a   1.000
_cell.length_b   1.000
_cell.length_c   1.000
_cell.angle_alpha   90.00
_cell.angle_beta   90.00
_cell.angle_gamma   90.00
#
_symmetry.space_group_name_H-M   'P 1'
#
loop_
_entity.id
_entity.type
_entity.pdbx_description
1 polymer ?
#
loop_
_entity_poly.entity_id
_entity_poly.type
_entity_poly.pdbx_seq_one_letter_code
_entity_poly.pdbx_strand_id
1 'polypeptide(L)'
;MNPVSTQIAVRLPEELVAFIDQLVADGRAPSRAAVVSQALRRQQRREIAARDAAILAADSEADDLDTLAELAARTPLDDLD
;
A
#
# COMPACT_ATOMS: atom_id res chain seq x y z
N MET A 1 2.63 13.96 -19.41
CA MET A 1 2.42 14.96 -18.34
C MET A 1 3.56 14.79 -17.35
N ASN A 2 4.45 15.78 -17.18
CA ASN A 2 5.43 15.68 -16.09
C ASN A 2 4.65 15.71 -14.77
N PRO A 3 4.83 14.74 -13.86
CA PRO A 3 4.14 14.76 -12.58
C PRO A 3 4.53 16.04 -11.85
N VAL A 4 3.53 16.79 -11.39
CA VAL A 4 3.75 17.99 -10.59
C VAL A 4 4.43 17.56 -9.29
N SER A 5 5.56 18.19 -8.98
CA SER A 5 6.28 18.00 -7.72
C SER A 5 6.17 19.27 -6.89
N THR A 6 5.91 19.14 -5.60
CA THR A 6 5.84 20.25 -4.65
C THR A 6 7.02 20.14 -3.68
N GLN A 7 7.77 21.23 -3.51
CA GLN A 7 8.85 21.30 -2.53
C GLN A 7 8.32 21.74 -1.18
N ILE A 8 8.73 21.05 -0.13
CA ILE A 8 8.40 21.37 1.27
C ILE A 8 9.68 21.44 2.10
N ALA A 9 9.67 22.26 3.15
CA ALA A 9 10.71 22.25 4.17
C ALA A 9 10.28 21.34 5.34
N VAL A 10 11.11 20.35 5.67
CA VAL A 10 10.85 19.40 6.77
C VAL A 10 12.03 19.37 7.72
N ARG A 11 11.75 19.18 9.01
CA ARG A 11 12.79 18.91 10.01
C ARG A 11 12.93 17.41 10.16
N LEU A 12 14.15 16.91 10.01
CA LEU A 12 14.51 15.51 10.20
C LEU A 12 15.68 15.44 11.18
N PRO A 13 15.79 14.36 11.97
CA PRO A 13 17.00 14.06 12.72
C PRO A 13 18.24 14.05 11.82
N GLU A 14 19.36 14.59 12.33
CA GLU A 14 20.59 14.77 11.56
C GLU A 14 21.13 13.44 11.01
N GLU A 15 20.99 12.36 11.78
CA GLU A 15 21.41 11.03 11.38
C GLU A 15 20.65 10.51 10.15
N LEU A 16 19.37 10.89 10.00
CA LEU A 16 18.58 10.50 8.83
C LEU A 16 18.98 11.33 7.61
N VAL A 17 19.29 12.61 7.79
CA VAL A 17 19.79 13.46 6.70
C VAL A 17 21.14 12.95 6.20
N ALA A 18 22.06 12.63 7.11
CA ALA A 18 23.36 12.06 6.78
C ALA A 18 23.23 10.72 6.03
N PHE A 19 22.31 9.86 6.45
CA PHE A 19 22.03 8.60 5.76
C PHE A 19 21.51 8.82 4.33
N ILE A 20 20.57 9.75 4.15
CA ILE A 20 20.03 10.10 2.82
C ILE A 20 21.16 10.62 1.92
N ASP A 21 22.02 11.48 2.46
CA ASP A 21 23.15 12.06 1.74
C ASP A 21 24.14 11.00 1.28
N GLN A 22 24.48 10.07 2.16
CA GLN A 22 25.37 8.96 1.83
C GLN A 22 24.80 8.10 0.69
N LEU A 23 23.50 7.80 0.71
CA LEU A 23 22.87 7.01 -0.36
C LEU A 23 22.95 7.70 -1.73
N VAL A 24 22.86 9.03 -1.76
CA VAL A 24 22.99 9.79 -3.01
C VAL A 24 24.47 9.86 -3.43
N ALA A 25 25.38 10.10 -2.49
CA ALA A 25 26.82 10.14 -2.74
C ALA A 25 27.36 8.81 -3.28
N ASP A 26 26.85 7.69 -2.75
CA ASP A 26 27.18 6.34 -3.21
C ASP A 26 26.53 5.98 -4.57
N GLY A 27 25.75 6.89 -5.17
CA GLY A 27 25.02 6.64 -6.42
C GLY A 27 23.87 5.64 -6.29
N ARG A 28 23.50 5.25 -5.07
CA ARG A 28 22.42 4.30 -4.79
C ARG A 28 21.04 4.92 -4.95
N ALA A 29 20.95 6.25 -5.01
CA ALA A 29 19.75 6.98 -5.34
C ALA A 29 20.06 8.22 -6.19
N PRO A 30 19.18 8.58 -7.15
CA PRO A 30 19.41 9.72 -8.04
C PRO A 30 19.23 11.09 -7.38
N SER A 31 18.54 11.16 -6.23
CA SER A 31 18.37 12.39 -5.45
C SER A 31 17.85 12.11 -4.03
N ARG A 32 17.99 13.09 -3.12
CA ARG A 32 17.40 13.03 -1.77
C ARG A 32 15.88 12.83 -1.82
N ALA A 33 15.21 13.53 -2.74
CA ALA A 33 13.76 13.42 -2.94
C ALA A 33 13.35 12.01 -3.39
N ALA A 34 14.16 11.31 -4.18
CA ALA A 34 13.89 9.93 -4.58
C ALA A 34 13.95 8.97 -3.39
N VAL A 35 14.95 9.12 -2.50
CA VAL A 35 15.06 8.34 -1.26
C VAL A 35 13.83 8.55 -0.38
N VAL A 36 13.48 9.81 -0.12
CA VAL A 36 12.32 10.17 0.71
C VAL A 36 11.02 9.64 0.09
N SER A 37 10.82 9.83 -1.22
CA SER A 37 9.63 9.35 -1.92
C SER A 37 9.50 7.83 -1.87
N GLN A 38 10.61 7.10 -2.02
CA GLN A 38 10.61 5.64 -1.93
C GLN A 38 10.26 5.16 -0.52
N ALA A 39 10.81 5.79 0.51
CA ALA A 39 10.50 5.50 1.90
C ALA A 39 9.01 5.76 2.22
N LEU A 40 8.48 6.92 1.79
CA LEU A 40 7.07 7.28 1.96
C LEU A 40 6.13 6.34 1.21
N ARG A 41 6.43 5.97 -0.04
CA ARG A 41 5.63 4.99 -0.80
C ARG A 41 5.61 3.61 -0.15
N ARG A 42 6.71 3.21 0.49
CA ARG A 42 6.77 1.94 1.24
C ARG A 42 5.86 2.02 2.47
N GLN A 43 5.83 3.15 3.16
CA GLN A 43 4.95 3.37 4.30
C GLN A 43 3.47 3.43 3.89
N GLN A 44 3.14 4.20 2.85
CA GLN A 44 1.78 4.32 2.33
C GLN A 44 1.19 2.96 1.94
N ARG A 45 1.96 2.11 1.25
CA ARG A 45 1.51 0.76 0.89
C ARG A 45 1.15 -0.09 2.10
N ARG A 46 1.84 0.08 3.23
CA ARG A 46 1.52 -0.62 4.48
C ARG A 46 0.22 -0.12 5.09
N GLU A 47 -0.01 1.19 5.07
CA GLU A 47 -1.22 1.80 5.64
C GLU A 47 -2.48 1.49 4.83
N ILE A 48 -2.39 1.49 3.50
CA ILE A 48 -3.52 1.14 2.63
C ILE A 48 -3.93 -0.31 2.86
N ALA A 49 -2.98 -1.26 2.83
CA ALA A 49 -3.28 -2.67 3.07
C ALA A 49 -3.91 -2.92 4.45
N ALA A 50 -3.43 -2.22 5.49
CA ALA A 50 -4.00 -2.33 6.84
C ALA A 50 -5.42 -1.75 6.91
N ARG A 51 -5.66 -0.61 6.24
CA ARG A 51 -6.98 0.02 6.19
C ARG A 51 -7.99 -0.84 5.42
N ASP A 52 -7.59 -1.39 4.29
CA ASP A 52 -8.46 -2.23 3.46
C ASP A 52 -8.83 -3.52 4.20
N ALA A 53 -7.88 -4.15 4.91
CA ALA A 53 -8.17 -5.29 5.77
C ALA A 53 -9.13 -4.95 6.92
N ALA A 54 -9.01 -3.75 7.51
CA ALA A 54 -9.91 -3.30 8.57
C ALA A 54 -11.34 -3.02 8.04
N ILE A 55 -11.48 -2.51 6.81
CA ILE A 55 -12.77 -2.32 6.15
C ILE A 55 -13.40 -3.68 5.84
N LEU A 56 -12.65 -4.60 5.21
CA LEU A 56 -13.16 -5.93 4.86
C LEU A 56 -13.54 -6.75 6.12
N ALA A 57 -12.79 -6.60 7.21
CA ALA A 57 -13.13 -7.24 8.49
C ALA A 57 -14.36 -6.62 9.18
N ALA A 58 -14.66 -5.34 8.90
CA ALA A 58 -15.86 -4.68 9.40
C ALA A 58 -17.11 -4.99 8.55
N ASP A 59 -16.93 -5.23 7.24
CA ASP A 59 -17.99 -5.57 6.27
C ASP A 59 -18.28 -7.08 6.20
N SER A 60 -17.52 -7.90 6.94
CA SER A 60 -17.78 -9.32 7.10
C SER A 60 -18.93 -9.53 8.09
N GLU A 61 -20.15 -9.10 7.75
CA GLU A 61 -21.34 -9.76 8.29
C GLU A 61 -21.26 -11.23 7.87
N ALA A 62 -21.08 -12.10 8.86
CA ALA A 62 -20.73 -13.51 8.71
C ALA A 62 -21.83 -14.38 8.07
N ASP A 63 -22.90 -13.79 7.53
CA ASP A 63 -24.13 -14.48 7.11
C ASP A 63 -24.25 -14.63 5.58
N ASP A 64 -23.58 -13.75 4.81
CA ASP A 64 -23.65 -13.76 3.33
C ASP A 64 -22.92 -14.95 2.71
N LEU A 65 -21.82 -15.41 3.32
CA LEU A 65 -21.03 -16.54 2.82
C LEU A 65 -21.72 -17.89 3.02
N ASP A 66 -22.43 -18.06 4.14
CA ASP A 66 -23.23 -19.27 4.40
C ASP A 66 -24.45 -19.33 3.46
N THR A 67 -25.10 -18.19 3.23
CA THR A 67 -26.20 -18.07 2.25
C THR A 67 -25.74 -18.39 0.82
N LEU A 68 -24.54 -17.94 0.43
CA LEU A 68 -23.94 -18.30 -0.87
C LEU A 68 -23.58 -19.78 -0.96
N ALA A 69 -23.09 -20.39 0.12
CA ALA A 69 -22.79 -21.82 0.16
C ALA A 69 -24.05 -22.68 0.04
N GLU A 70 -25.14 -22.29 0.71
CA GLU A 70 -26.44 -22.95 0.56
C GLU A 70 -27.01 -22.82 -0.86
N LEU A 71 -26.86 -21.65 -1.48
CA LEU A 71 -27.29 -21.44 -2.87
C LEU A 71 -26.47 -22.31 -3.84
N ALA A 72 -25.14 -22.32 -3.70
CA ALA A 72 -24.24 -23.12 -4.53
C ALA A 72 -24.50 -24.62 -4.39
N ALA A 73 -24.78 -25.11 -3.18
CA ALA A 73 -25.13 -26.51 -2.94
C ALA A 73 -26.46 -26.93 -3.58
N ARG A 74 -27.35 -25.95 -3.85
CA ARG A 74 -28.67 -26.16 -4.46
C ARG A 74 -28.70 -25.89 -5.96
N THR A 75 -27.65 -25.31 -6.52
CA THR A 75 -27.50 -25.12 -7.96
C THR A 75 -26.78 -26.32 -8.56
N PRO A 76 -27.46 -27.22 -9.29
CA PRO A 76 -26.79 -28.30 -10.00
C PRO A 76 -25.86 -27.71 -11.06
N LEU A 77 -24.59 -28.13 -11.06
CA LEU A 77 -23.55 -27.73 -12.02
C LEU A 77 -23.64 -28.53 -13.32
N ASP A 78 -24.85 -28.92 -13.72
CA ASP A 78 -25.09 -29.82 -14.84
C ASP A 78 -24.87 -29.14 -16.21
N ASP A 79 -24.66 -27.82 -16.22
CA ASP A 79 -24.42 -26.99 -17.43
C ASP A 79 -22.95 -26.52 -17.57
N LEU A 80 -22.00 -27.10 -16.82
CA LEU A 80 -20.56 -26.83 -17.02
C LEU A 80 -19.94 -27.84 -18.01
N ASP A 81 -20.26 -27.70 -19.28
CA ASP A 81 -19.55 -28.34 -20.41
C ASP A 81 -18.70 -27.35 -21.21
#